data_AF-A0A0Q8NKW6-F1
#
_entry.id   AF-A0A0Q8NKW6-F1
#
_cell.length_a   1.000
_cell.length_b   1.000
_cell.length_c   1.000
_cell.angle_alpha   90.00
_cell.angle_beta   90.00
_cell.angle_gamma   90.00
#
_symmetry.space_group_name_H-M   'P 1'
#
loop_
_entity.id
_entity.type
_entity.pdbx_description
1 polymer ?
#
loop_
_entity_poly.entity_id
_entity_poly.type
_entity_poly.pdbx_seq_one_letter_code
_entity_poly.pdbx_strand_id
1 'polypeptide(L)'
;MAKSDKLYVTDAECAERIGLQTQDFKDMLPTLERSGFPFRDPLFKDRHYWPAVRAFLDKRAGLASSFVQRKPSVPVVKDGKVW
;
A
#
# COMPACT_ATOMS: atom_id res chain seq x y z
N MET A 1 10.39 8.15 -19.89
CA MET A 1 9.61 9.38 -19.66
C MET A 1 9.10 9.42 -18.22
N ALA A 2 9.54 10.40 -17.42
CA ALA A 2 9.08 10.59 -16.05
C ALA A 2 7.64 11.15 -16.04
N LYS A 3 6.65 10.26 -16.12
CA LYS A 3 5.23 10.66 -16.03
C LYS A 3 4.79 10.72 -14.56
N SER A 4 4.69 11.97 -14.09
CA SER A 4 3.76 12.48 -13.08
C SER A 4 4.00 12.12 -11.61
N ASP A 5 4.70 13.04 -10.95
CA ASP A 5 4.71 13.36 -9.50
C ASP A 5 3.32 13.78 -8.97
N LYS A 6 2.24 13.20 -9.50
CA LYS A 6 0.89 13.46 -9.01
C LYS A 6 0.61 12.48 -7.88
N LEU A 7 0.43 13.02 -6.68
CA LEU A 7 0.08 12.24 -5.50
C LEU A 7 -1.34 11.69 -5.56
N TYR A 8 -2.28 12.44 -6.16
CA TYR A 8 -3.68 12.05 -6.29
C TYR A 8 -4.04 11.76 -7.74
N VAL A 9 -4.52 10.54 -7.98
CA VAL A 9 -4.70 9.99 -9.32
C VAL A 9 -6.12 9.45 -9.48
N THR A 10 -6.68 9.58 -10.67
CA THR A 10 -7.98 8.98 -11.02
C THR A 10 -7.86 7.46 -11.23
N ASP A 11 -8.99 6.75 -11.29
CA ASP A 11 -9.01 5.31 -11.56
C ASP A 11 -8.29 4.95 -12.88
N ALA A 12 -8.50 5.77 -13.92
CA ALA A 12 -7.83 5.61 -15.21
C ALA A 12 -6.32 5.81 -15.10
N GLU A 13 -5.87 6.90 -14.46
CA GLU A 13 -4.44 7.16 -14.23
C GLU A 13 -3.80 6.11 -13.31
N CYS A 14 -4.56 5.51 -12.40
CA CYS A 14 -4.12 4.40 -11.55
C CYS A 14 -3.92 3.14 -12.39
N ALA A 15 -4.92 2.78 -13.20
CA ALA A 15 -4.86 1.63 -14.11
C ALA A 15 -3.70 1.74 -15.09
N GLU A 16 -3.52 2.91 -15.73
CA GLU A 16 -2.39 3.15 -16.65
C GLU A 16 -1.03 2.97 -15.97
N ARG A 17 -0.88 3.40 -14.71
CA ARG A 17 0.38 3.23 -13.96
C ARG A 17 0.66 1.78 -13.57
N ILE A 18 -0.39 1.00 -13.31
CA ILE A 18 -0.28 -0.43 -12.97
C ILE A 18 -0.12 -1.27 -14.26
N GLY A 19 -0.39 -0.68 -15.43
CA GLY A 19 -0.33 -1.37 -16.73
C GLY A 19 -1.60 -2.17 -17.05
N LEU A 20 -2.74 -1.77 -16.48
CA LEU A 20 -4.05 -2.38 -16.71
C LEU A 20 -4.95 -1.45 -17.52
N GLN A 21 -5.98 -2.01 -18.16
CA GLN A 21 -7.06 -1.18 -18.70
C GLN A 21 -7.95 -0.66 -17.56
N THR A 22 -8.52 0.52 -17.76
CA THR A 22 -9.42 1.15 -16.78
C THR A 22 -10.61 0.27 -16.41
N GLN A 23 -11.12 -0.52 -17.37
CA GLN A 23 -12.25 -1.42 -17.13
C GLN A 23 -11.84 -2.58 -16.21
N ASP A 24 -10.73 -3.26 -16.53
CA ASP A 24 -10.19 -4.35 -15.71
C ASP A 24 -9.90 -3.87 -14.28
N PHE A 25 -9.35 -2.66 -14.13
CA PHE A 25 -9.10 -2.07 -12.82
C PHE A 25 -10.39 -1.86 -12.01
N LYS A 26 -11.47 -1.39 -12.65
CA LYS A 26 -12.79 -1.23 -12.01
C LYS A 26 -13.41 -2.56 -11.60
N ASP A 27 -13.22 -3.61 -12.39
CA ASP A 27 -13.73 -4.95 -12.07
C ASP A 27 -12.93 -5.60 -10.92
N MET A 28 -11.63 -5.32 -10.82
CA MET A 28 -10.77 -5.82 -9.73
C MET A 28 -10.89 -5.01 -8.43
N LEU A 29 -11.22 -3.73 -8.52
CA LEU A 29 -11.36 -2.77 -7.41
C LEU A 29 -12.10 -3.32 -6.18
N PRO A 30 -13.33 -3.87 -6.29
CA PRO A 30 -14.05 -4.39 -5.12
C PRO A 30 -13.33 -5.57 -4.43
N THR A 31 -12.55 -6.36 -5.17
CA THR A 31 -11.74 -7.44 -4.59
C THR A 31 -10.48 -6.90 -3.92
N LEU A 32 -9.88 -5.87 -4.52
CA LEU A 32 -8.73 -5.16 -3.96
C LEU A 32 -9.11 -4.43 -2.66
N GLU A 33 -10.25 -3.74 -2.63
CA GLU A 33 -10.76 -3.06 -1.44
C GLU A 33 -10.94 -4.02 -0.26
N ARG A 34 -11.49 -5.23 -0.50
CA ARG A 34 -11.57 -6.30 0.51
C ARG A 34 -10.20 -6.76 1.02
N SER A 35 -9.16 -6.61 0.20
CA SER A 35 -7.77 -6.94 0.57
C SER A 35 -7.06 -5.79 1.30
N GLY A 36 -7.72 -4.64 1.48
CA GLY A 36 -7.14 -3.45 2.10
C GLY A 36 -6.53 -2.45 1.11
N PHE A 37 -6.99 -2.44 -0.15
CA PHE A 37 -6.63 -1.41 -1.11
C PHE A 37 -7.14 -0.02 -0.66
N PRO A 38 -6.37 1.05 -0.84
CA PRO A 38 -6.76 2.39 -0.39
C PRO A 38 -7.97 2.93 -1.16
N PHE A 39 -8.97 3.37 -0.40
CA PHE A 39 -10.18 4.00 -0.92
C PHE A 39 -9.90 5.38 -1.53
N ARG A 40 -10.88 5.87 -2.30
CA ARG A 40 -10.89 7.23 -2.84
C ARG A 40 -11.07 8.25 -1.72
N ASP A 41 -10.33 9.35 -1.81
CA ASP A 41 -10.44 10.43 -0.85
C ASP A 41 -11.45 11.49 -1.35
N PRO A 42 -12.60 11.66 -0.67
CA PRO A 42 -13.63 12.61 -1.07
C PRO A 42 -13.14 14.07 -1.02
N LEU A 43 -12.13 14.39 -0.19
CA LEU A 43 -11.56 15.74 -0.11
C LEU A 43 -10.72 16.09 -1.35
N PHE A 44 -10.21 15.09 -2.05
CA PHE A 44 -9.35 15.27 -3.22
C PHE A 44 -10.06 14.91 -4.53
N LYS A 45 -11.36 15.22 -4.63
CA LYS A 45 -12.21 14.95 -5.79
C LYS A 45 -12.29 13.46 -6.13
N ASP A 46 -12.48 12.62 -5.12
CA ASP A 46 -12.64 11.17 -5.25
C ASP A 46 -11.44 10.48 -5.94
N ARG A 47 -10.22 10.92 -5.60
CA ARG A 47 -8.98 10.40 -6.17
C ARG A 47 -8.29 9.42 -5.23
N HIS A 48 -7.51 8.50 -5.81
CA HIS A 48 -6.64 7.60 -5.07
C HIS A 48 -5.31 8.26 -4.76
N TYR A 49 -4.83 8.11 -3.53
CA TYR A 49 -3.50 8.51 -3.14
C TYR A 49 -2.47 7.48 -3.63
N TRP A 50 -1.72 7.84 -4.66
CA TRP A 50 -0.79 6.94 -5.35
C TRP A 50 0.27 6.33 -4.42
N PRO A 51 0.89 7.05 -3.47
CA PRO A 51 1.84 6.43 -2.55
C PRO A 51 1.22 5.33 -1.68
N ALA A 52 -0.06 5.44 -1.29
CA ALA A 52 -0.75 4.35 -0.58
C ALA A 52 -1.03 3.16 -1.51
N VAL A 53 -1.44 3.41 -2.75
CA VAL A 53 -1.63 2.37 -3.76
C VAL A 53 -0.32 1.61 -3.99
N ARG A 54 0.78 2.35 -4.17
CA ARG A 54 2.12 1.79 -4.32
C ARG A 54 2.53 0.97 -3.11
N ALA A 55 2.35 1.48 -1.89
CA ALA A 55 2.67 0.73 -0.68
C ALA A 55 1.87 -0.58 -0.55
N PHE A 56 0.60 -0.58 -0.96
CA PHE A 56 -0.22 -1.79 -1.03
C PHE A 56 0.34 -2.79 -2.05
N LEU A 57 0.70 -2.33 -3.25
CA LEU A 57 1.29 -3.17 -4.30
C LEU A 57 2.66 -3.72 -3.90
N ASP A 58 3.52 -2.88 -3.30
CA ASP A 58 4.82 -3.27 -2.76
C ASP A 58 4.65 -4.34 -1.67
N LYS A 59 3.64 -4.20 -0.80
CA LYS A 59 3.30 -5.24 0.19
C LYS A 59 2.87 -6.55 -0.47
N ARG A 60 2.07 -6.48 -1.52
CA ARG A 60 1.61 -7.64 -2.28
C ARG A 60 2.75 -8.32 -3.05
N ALA A 61 3.72 -7.56 -3.53
CA ALA A 61 4.92 -8.05 -4.21
C ALA A 61 6.00 -8.57 -3.24
N GLY A 62 5.77 -8.53 -1.92
CA GLY A 62 6.76 -8.92 -0.91
C GLY A 62 7.88 -7.89 -0.70
N LEU A 63 7.75 -6.70 -1.30
CA LEU A 63 8.69 -5.58 -1.17
C LEU A 63 8.45 -4.77 0.11
N ALA A 64 7.30 -4.93 0.79
CA ALA A 64 7.09 -4.36 2.13
C ALA A 64 7.85 -5.14 3.22
N SER A 65 9.16 -5.27 3.03
CA SER A 65 10.09 -5.70 4.08
C SER A 65 10.83 -4.47 4.61
N SER A 66 10.15 -3.62 5.38
CA SER A 66 10.83 -2.60 6.23
C SER A 66 9.94 -1.81 7.20
N PHE A 67 8.62 -1.98 7.20
CA PHE A 67 7.78 -1.53 8.34
C PHE A 67 7.33 -2.69 9.22
N VAL A 68 8.12 -3.77 9.29
CA VAL A 68 8.10 -4.58 10.51
C VAL A 68 8.47 -3.60 11.61
N GLN A 69 7.48 -3.16 12.40
CA GLN A 69 7.72 -2.70 13.75
C GLN A 69 8.78 -3.66 14.29
N ARG A 70 10.00 -3.16 14.50
CA ARG A 70 10.88 -3.80 15.46
C ARG A 70 10.03 -3.80 16.72
N LYS A 71 9.34 -4.91 16.99
CA LYS A 71 8.86 -5.18 18.34
C LYS A 71 10.10 -4.93 19.17
N PRO A 72 10.12 -3.95 20.10
CA PRO A 72 11.27 -3.81 20.97
C PRO A 72 11.44 -5.20 21.56
N SER A 73 12.60 -5.81 21.28
CA SER A 73 12.97 -7.10 21.83
C SER A 73 12.95 -6.89 23.34
N VAL A 74 11.85 -7.26 23.99
CA VAL A 74 11.77 -7.29 25.44
C VAL A 74 12.89 -8.26 25.84
N PRO A 75 13.91 -7.84 26.60
CA PRO A 75 14.88 -8.80 27.10
C PRO A 75 14.13 -9.77 28.00
N VAL A 76 14.05 -11.03 27.59
CA VAL A 76 13.67 -12.12 28.48
C VAL A 76 14.76 -12.22 29.53
N VAL A 77 14.49 -11.65 30.71
CA VAL A 77 15.30 -11.89 31.91
C VAL A 77 15.01 -13.33 32.34
N LYS A 78 15.95 -14.24 32.10
CA LYS A 78 15.92 -15.59 32.69
C LYS A 78 16.88 -15.63 33.87
N ASP A 79 16.26 -15.84 35.03
CA ASP A 79 16.80 -16.44 36.25
C ASP A 79 18.00 -15.73 36.90
N GLY A 80 17.70 -14.94 37.93
CA GLY A 80 18.67 -14.28 38.79
C GLY A 80 19.48 -15.25 39.65
N LYS A 81 20.52 -15.86 39.08
CA LYS A 81 21.49 -16.65 39.84
C LYS A 81 22.93 -16.31 39.45
N VAL A 82 23.64 -15.72 40.42
CA VAL A 82 25.09 -15.49 40.41
C VAL A 82 25.81 -16.78 40.81
N TRP A 83 26.89 -17.11 40.10
CA TRP A 83 27.93 -18.05 40.53
C TRP A 83 29.20 -17.26 40.75
#